data_AF-A0AAV5DUM6-F1
#
_entry.id   AF-A0AAV5DUM6-F1
#
_cell.length_a   1.000
_cell.length_b   1.000
_cell.length_c   1.000
_cell.angle_alpha   90.00
_cell.angle_beta   90.00
_cell.angle_gamma   90.00
#
_symmetry.space_group_name_H-M   'P 1'
#
loop_
_entity.id
_entity.type
_entity.pdbx_description
1 polymer ?
#
loop_
_entity_poly.entity_id
_entity_poly.type
_entity_poly.pdbx_seq_one_letter_code
_entity_poly.pdbx_strand_id
1 'polypeptide(L)'
;MDDICDIGHWKLIRCALPDTNAGYIIITTTRTMTVAEHIGGAYNLKPLSLQNSRILLYGRIFGNEGMDKCPEEGLIEVSNKILKKCAGVPLAIITIAGLLASKRRNKMDWYEVHNSIGTGLENNQDVMNMRKILSLSYYDLPAHLRTCLLYMSVFPEDYEVKQDDLIWLWIGEGFIQSGKQGKSLFEVGESYLNELINRSMIQPVYKYIVKDIFDCRVHDMVLELISSLSAEENFVTISNGVRHNSPSKKDRRLSLQSDKADHATLSVTMSMPQGVRSVVGFDSVVDLLAPSLHAFRGLRVLCLKGSHIPKCSPIKCLGNLVQLRCLFITGSMAQLPEEIGNLKYLQILHVAGSSIMRIPSTVVQLKDLICLKFNSGVTLSKRFGSLTSLVELSYCWVEDHPTRNIEELSNLTELRVLSFCSYTVTWDDSLNKSLVECLCKLQKIQILDISIGNGESNLDGWVAPSHLRRLRISSAGSPRCQLGCPNRRFLLTFPC
;
A
#
# COMPACT_ATOMS: atom_id res chain seq x y z
N MET A 1 9.26 14.79 -17.27
CA MET A 1 8.66 15.49 -16.11
C MET A 1 7.17 15.26 -16.22
N ASP A 2 6.54 14.80 -15.15
CA ASP A 2 5.14 14.41 -15.17
C ASP A 2 4.27 15.47 -14.48
N ASP A 3 3.02 15.59 -14.93
CA ASP A 3 1.94 16.44 -14.42
C ASP A 3 2.31 17.88 -14.00
N ILE A 4 2.85 18.66 -14.94
CA ILE A 4 3.17 20.07 -14.67
C ILE A 4 1.88 20.89 -14.55
N CYS A 5 1.59 21.40 -13.35
CA CYS A 5 0.34 22.09 -13.04
C CYS A 5 0.26 23.50 -13.61
N ASP A 6 1.36 24.28 -13.57
CA ASP A 6 1.38 25.66 -14.05
C ASP A 6 2.76 26.15 -14.53
N ILE A 7 2.74 27.32 -15.18
CA ILE A 7 3.90 27.98 -15.78
C ILE A 7 4.94 28.41 -14.73
N GLY A 8 4.50 28.75 -13.52
CA GLY A 8 5.39 29.16 -12.42
C GLY A 8 6.29 28.00 -11.99
N HIS A 9 5.70 26.82 -11.77
CA HIS A 9 6.46 25.60 -11.47
C HIS A 9 7.44 25.24 -12.59
N TRP A 10 7.01 25.34 -13.86
CA TRP A 10 7.91 25.12 -14.99
C TRP A 10 9.11 26.07 -14.98
N LYS A 11 8.91 27.36 -14.72
CA LYS A 11 10.02 28.35 -14.68
C LYS A 11 11.06 27.98 -13.62
N LEU A 12 10.62 27.54 -12.43
CA LEU A 12 11.54 27.10 -11.37
C LEU A 12 12.36 25.88 -11.80
N ILE A 13 11.70 24.89 -12.41
CA ILE A 13 12.36 23.70 -12.91
C ILE A 13 13.34 24.05 -14.03
N ARG A 14 12.95 24.97 -14.93
CA ARG A 14 13.77 25.40 -16.06
C ARG A 14 15.10 25.99 -15.62
N CYS A 15 15.16 26.69 -14.49
CA CYS A 15 16.41 27.22 -13.93
C CYS A 15 17.42 26.12 -13.53
N ALA A 16 16.97 24.90 -13.26
CA ALA A 16 17.85 23.77 -12.94
C ALA A 16 18.31 22.99 -14.17
N LEU A 17 17.76 23.28 -15.35
CA LEU A 17 18.09 22.59 -16.59
C LEU A 17 19.27 23.28 -17.29
N PRO A 18 20.17 22.51 -17.93
CA PRO A 18 21.28 23.10 -18.66
C PRO A 18 20.79 23.96 -19.83
N ASP A 19 21.42 25.12 -20.00
CA ASP A 19 21.15 26.07 -21.09
C ASP A 19 21.86 25.70 -22.40
N THR A 20 22.72 24.68 -22.38
CA THR A 20 23.50 24.26 -23.54
C THR A 20 22.71 23.31 -24.45
N ASN A 21 22.90 23.47 -25.77
CA ASN A 21 22.33 22.64 -26.84
C ASN A 21 22.98 21.23 -26.89
N ALA A 22 23.11 20.57 -25.74
CA ALA A 22 23.81 19.30 -25.56
C ALA A 22 22.98 18.06 -25.97
N GLY A 23 21.90 18.23 -26.75
CA GLY A 23 21.14 17.12 -27.33
C GLY A 23 20.17 16.40 -26.38
N TYR A 24 19.77 17.02 -25.26
CA TYR A 24 18.78 16.45 -24.35
C TYR A 24 17.34 16.65 -24.86
N ILE A 25 16.49 15.62 -24.69
CA ILE A 25 15.05 15.70 -24.95
C ILE A 25 14.33 15.74 -23.60
N ILE A 26 13.52 16.78 -23.39
CA ILE A 26 12.67 16.90 -22.21
C ILE A 26 11.23 16.63 -22.65
N ILE A 27 10.63 15.57 -22.12
CA ILE A 27 9.21 15.27 -22.30
C ILE A 27 8.48 15.76 -21.06
N THR A 28 7.43 16.54 -21.27
CA THR A 28 6.53 17.03 -20.21
C THR A 28 5.10 16.58 -20.50
N THR A 29 4.34 16.30 -19.45
CA THR A 29 2.90 16.04 -19.52
C THR A 29 2.18 17.09 -18.68
N THR A 30 1.00 17.50 -19.12
CA THR A 30 0.16 18.47 -18.42
C THR A 30 -1.29 18.33 -18.90
N ARG A 31 -2.24 18.66 -18.03
CA ARG A 31 -3.67 18.75 -18.38
C ARG A 31 -4.02 20.08 -19.03
N THR A 32 -3.08 21.04 -19.03
CA THR A 32 -3.34 22.43 -19.41
C THR A 32 -2.63 22.77 -20.72
N MET A 33 -3.40 23.04 -21.79
CA MET A 33 -2.84 23.40 -23.10
C MET A 33 -1.90 24.61 -23.02
N THR A 34 -2.27 25.63 -22.24
CA THR A 34 -1.48 26.87 -22.12
C THR A 34 -0.10 26.62 -21.51
N VAL A 35 0.03 25.63 -20.60
CA VAL A 35 1.32 25.21 -20.03
C VAL A 35 2.15 24.51 -21.10
N ALA A 36 1.56 23.57 -21.85
CA ALA A 36 2.25 22.83 -22.91
C ALA A 36 2.80 23.74 -24.02
N GLU A 37 1.98 24.70 -24.47
CA GLU A 37 2.38 25.69 -25.47
C GLU A 37 3.53 26.58 -24.99
N HIS A 38 3.57 26.91 -23.69
CA HIS A 38 4.63 27.73 -23.12
C HIS A 38 5.98 26.99 -22.99
N ILE A 39 5.97 25.66 -22.85
CA ILE A 39 7.18 24.87 -22.61
C ILE A 39 8.00 24.65 -23.90
N GLY A 40 7.33 24.44 -25.03
CA GLY A 40 8.04 24.16 -26.29
C GLY A 40 7.21 23.50 -27.38
N GLY A 41 5.92 23.25 -27.15
CA GLY A 41 4.98 22.68 -28.12
C GLY A 41 4.08 21.62 -27.49
N ALA A 42 2.83 21.57 -27.96
CA ALA A 42 1.82 20.65 -27.43
C ALA A 42 1.58 19.47 -28.38
N TYR A 43 1.73 18.24 -27.87
CA TYR A 43 1.18 17.06 -28.51
C TYR A 43 -0.12 16.67 -27.80
N ASN A 44 -1.24 16.87 -28.49
CA ASN A 44 -2.55 16.52 -27.94
C ASN A 44 -2.78 15.01 -28.06
N LEU A 45 -2.74 14.33 -26.92
CA LEU A 45 -3.03 12.89 -26.86
C LEU A 45 -4.47 12.64 -27.34
N LYS A 46 -4.62 11.80 -28.36
CA LYS A 46 -5.94 11.50 -28.94
C LYS A 46 -6.64 10.38 -28.17
N PRO A 47 -7.98 10.39 -28.08
CA PRO A 47 -8.74 9.25 -27.59
C PRO A 47 -8.43 7.98 -28.39
N LEU A 48 -8.63 6.81 -27.75
CA LEU A 48 -8.47 5.53 -28.43
C LEU A 48 -9.49 5.38 -29.55
N SER A 49 -9.05 4.78 -30.65
CA SER A 49 -9.96 4.32 -31.70
C SER A 49 -10.94 3.29 -31.15
N LEU A 50 -12.09 3.09 -31.80
CA LEU A 50 -13.05 2.06 -31.41
C LEU A 50 -12.40 0.66 -31.38
N GLN A 51 -11.50 0.38 -32.31
CA GLN A 51 -10.77 -0.89 -32.37
C GLN A 51 -9.86 -1.07 -31.15
N ASN A 52 -9.05 -0.07 -30.82
CA ASN A 52 -8.18 -0.14 -29.63
C ASN A 52 -8.99 -0.16 -28.33
N SER A 53 -10.14 0.51 -28.32
CA SER A 53 -11.07 0.49 -27.18
C SER A 53 -11.67 -0.90 -26.97
N ARG A 54 -12.00 -1.63 -28.05
CA ARG A 54 -12.43 -3.04 -27.98
C ARG A 54 -11.33 -3.95 -27.47
N ILE A 55 -10.11 -3.78 -28.00
CA ILE A 55 -8.92 -4.50 -27.54
C ILE A 55 -8.75 -4.37 -26.03
N LEU A 56 -8.83 -3.14 -25.53
CA LEU A 56 -8.69 -2.86 -24.11
C LEU A 56 -9.85 -3.43 -23.28
N LEU A 57 -11.10 -3.27 -23.73
CA LEU A 57 -12.29 -3.76 -23.02
C LEU A 57 -12.30 -5.30 -22.94
N TYR A 58 -12.16 -5.97 -24.08
CA TYR A 58 -12.28 -7.42 -24.16
C TYR A 58 -11.06 -8.13 -23.60
N GLY A 59 -9.85 -7.60 -23.84
CA GLY A 59 -8.64 -8.11 -23.19
C GLY A 59 -8.75 -8.10 -21.67
N ARG A 60 -9.40 -7.07 -21.10
CA ARG A 60 -9.62 -6.97 -19.66
C ARG A 60 -10.74 -7.88 -19.13
N ILE A 61 -11.82 -8.11 -19.88
CA ILE A 61 -12.97 -8.93 -19.43
C ILE A 61 -12.75 -10.44 -19.67
N PHE A 62 -12.17 -10.79 -20.82
CA PHE A 62 -12.12 -12.17 -21.32
C PHE A 62 -10.70 -12.75 -21.34
N GLY A 63 -9.66 -11.93 -21.26
CA GLY A 63 -8.26 -12.36 -21.39
C GLY A 63 -7.73 -12.35 -22.82
N ASN A 64 -6.58 -12.97 -23.04
CA ASN A 64 -5.71 -12.74 -24.22
C ASN A 64 -6.12 -13.43 -25.54
N GLU A 65 -7.23 -14.17 -25.59
CA GLU A 65 -7.63 -14.87 -26.83
C GLU A 65 -8.58 -13.99 -27.67
N GLY A 66 -8.12 -13.54 -28.84
CA GLY A 66 -8.94 -12.81 -29.81
C GLY A 66 -9.28 -11.37 -29.40
N MET A 67 -8.25 -10.60 -29.01
CA MET A 67 -8.32 -9.28 -28.35
C MET A 67 -9.38 -8.30 -28.89
N ASP A 68 -9.66 -8.25 -30.20
CA ASP A 68 -10.61 -7.29 -30.78
C ASP A 68 -12.04 -7.83 -30.99
N LYS A 69 -12.27 -9.13 -30.75
CA LYS A 69 -13.55 -9.81 -30.93
C LYS A 69 -14.17 -10.18 -29.60
N CYS A 70 -15.46 -9.90 -29.46
CA CYS A 70 -16.21 -10.42 -28.32
C CYS A 70 -16.44 -11.93 -28.54
N PRO A 71 -16.08 -12.80 -27.57
CA PRO A 71 -16.35 -14.23 -27.67
C PRO A 71 -17.85 -14.54 -27.74
N GLU A 72 -18.70 -13.62 -27.27
CA GLU A 72 -20.14 -13.78 -27.20
C GLU A 72 -20.85 -12.79 -28.12
N GLU A 73 -21.34 -13.26 -29.27
CA GLU A 73 -21.99 -12.41 -30.30
C GLU A 73 -23.14 -11.57 -29.73
N GLY A 74 -23.87 -12.12 -28.76
CA GLY A 74 -24.96 -11.43 -28.09
C GLY A 74 -24.54 -10.16 -27.32
N LEU A 75 -23.27 -10.03 -26.92
CA LEU A 75 -22.79 -8.89 -26.15
C LEU A 75 -22.19 -7.77 -27.02
N ILE A 76 -21.94 -8.01 -28.31
CA ILE A 76 -21.27 -7.04 -29.21
C ILE A 76 -22.02 -5.71 -29.27
N GLU A 77 -23.35 -5.77 -29.40
CA GLU A 77 -24.18 -4.56 -29.55
C GLU A 77 -24.09 -3.66 -28.31
N VAL A 78 -24.32 -4.23 -27.12
CA VAL A 78 -24.28 -3.48 -25.86
C VAL A 78 -22.85 -3.04 -25.52
N SER A 79 -21.84 -3.84 -25.82
CA SER A 79 -20.42 -3.48 -25.68
C SER A 79 -20.08 -2.22 -26.48
N ASN A 80 -20.52 -2.15 -27.74
CA ASN A 80 -20.29 -0.97 -28.59
C ASN A 80 -21.01 0.28 -28.05
N LYS A 81 -22.21 0.12 -27.49
CA LYS A 81 -22.94 1.24 -26.86
C LYS A 81 -22.21 1.74 -25.60
N ILE A 82 -21.67 0.84 -24.79
CA ILE A 82 -20.85 1.18 -23.61
C ILE A 82 -19.56 1.91 -24.04
N LEU A 83 -18.85 1.39 -25.04
CA LEU A 83 -17.61 2.02 -25.55
C LEU A 83 -17.84 3.43 -26.08
N LYS A 84 -18.98 3.67 -26.74
CA LYS A 84 -19.36 5.04 -27.17
C LYS A 84 -19.50 5.99 -25.98
N LYS A 85 -20.06 5.54 -24.84
CA LYS A 85 -20.15 6.36 -23.61
C LYS A 85 -18.80 6.58 -22.93
N CYS A 86 -17.82 5.70 -23.15
CA CYS A 86 -16.47 5.85 -22.66
C CYS A 86 -15.61 6.82 -23.50
N ALA A 87 -16.10 7.26 -24.66
CA ALA A 87 -15.46 8.26 -25.54
C ALA A 87 -13.98 7.98 -25.88
N GLY A 88 -13.54 6.71 -25.87
CA GLY A 88 -12.14 6.35 -26.11
C GLY A 88 -11.17 6.69 -24.97
N VAL A 89 -11.67 7.05 -23.78
CA VAL A 89 -10.86 7.33 -22.58
C VAL A 89 -10.40 5.99 -21.96
N PRO A 90 -9.09 5.69 -21.91
CA PRO A 90 -8.59 4.40 -21.42
C PRO A 90 -9.06 4.06 -20.00
N LEU A 91 -9.02 5.02 -19.08
CA LEU A 91 -9.45 4.82 -17.69
C LEU A 91 -10.94 4.44 -17.61
N ALA A 92 -11.81 5.12 -18.36
CA ALA A 92 -13.24 4.78 -18.43
C ALA A 92 -13.45 3.33 -18.90
N ILE A 93 -12.70 2.92 -19.93
CA ILE A 93 -12.79 1.59 -20.52
C ILE A 93 -12.32 0.51 -19.54
N ILE A 94 -11.17 0.68 -18.87
CA ILE A 94 -10.67 -0.34 -17.92
C ILE A 94 -11.50 -0.41 -16.64
N THR A 95 -12.10 0.71 -16.20
CA THR A 95 -12.98 0.72 -15.03
C THR A 95 -14.31 0.05 -15.35
N ILE A 96 -14.92 0.33 -16.51
CA ILE A 96 -16.15 -0.35 -16.90
C ILE A 96 -15.91 -1.83 -17.22
N ALA A 97 -14.76 -2.19 -17.80
CA ALA A 97 -14.36 -3.57 -17.98
C ALA A 97 -14.27 -4.31 -16.64
N GLY A 98 -13.62 -3.70 -15.64
CA GLY A 98 -13.55 -4.24 -14.27
C GLY A 98 -14.93 -4.40 -13.63
N LEU A 99 -15.87 -3.48 -13.90
CA LEU A 99 -17.27 -3.61 -13.48
C LEU A 99 -17.95 -4.81 -14.14
N LEU A 100 -17.90 -4.88 -15.48
CA LEU A 100 -18.55 -5.91 -16.27
C LEU A 100 -17.99 -7.31 -16.01
N ALA A 101 -16.70 -7.42 -15.68
CA ALA A 101 -16.06 -8.70 -15.36
C ALA A 101 -16.67 -9.41 -14.14
N SER A 102 -17.33 -8.69 -13.23
CA SER A 102 -18.06 -9.30 -12.10
C SER A 102 -19.52 -9.60 -12.39
N LYS A 103 -20.06 -9.11 -13.50
CA LYS A 103 -21.47 -9.29 -13.86
C LYS A 103 -21.66 -10.62 -14.57
N ARG A 104 -22.90 -11.10 -14.62
CA ARG A 104 -23.18 -12.28 -15.42
C ARG A 104 -23.00 -11.89 -16.89
N ARG A 105 -22.46 -12.83 -17.68
CA ARG A 105 -22.25 -12.66 -19.11
C ARG A 105 -23.58 -12.84 -19.85
N ASN A 106 -24.47 -11.86 -19.70
CA ASN A 106 -25.76 -11.83 -20.34
C ASN A 106 -26.13 -10.40 -20.75
N LYS A 107 -27.02 -10.26 -21.75
CA LYS A 107 -27.43 -8.95 -22.29
C LYS A 107 -28.08 -8.04 -21.24
N MET A 108 -28.90 -8.58 -20.35
CA MET A 108 -29.69 -7.78 -19.40
C MET A 108 -28.79 -7.04 -18.42
N ASP A 109 -27.86 -7.74 -17.77
CA ASP A 109 -26.90 -7.15 -16.81
C ASP A 109 -26.04 -6.06 -17.50
N TRP A 110 -25.62 -6.30 -18.74
CA TRP A 110 -24.80 -5.33 -19.48
C TRP A 110 -25.60 -4.09 -19.93
N TYR A 111 -26.88 -4.26 -20.28
CA TYR A 111 -27.75 -3.14 -20.61
C TYR A 111 -28.10 -2.30 -19.38
N GLU A 112 -28.22 -2.92 -18.20
CA GLU A 112 -28.38 -2.21 -16.93
C GLU A 112 -27.18 -1.29 -16.66
N VAL A 113 -25.96 -1.81 -16.82
CA VAL A 113 -24.72 -1.02 -16.72
C VAL A 113 -24.71 0.10 -17.76
N HIS A 114 -24.99 -0.21 -19.03
CA HIS A 114 -25.06 0.79 -20.10
C HIS A 114 -26.03 1.93 -19.76
N ASN A 115 -27.24 1.62 -19.29
CA ASN A 115 -28.28 2.61 -19.03
C ASN A 115 -27.91 3.53 -17.87
N SER A 116 -27.11 3.03 -16.93
CA SER A 116 -26.72 3.78 -15.72
C SER A 116 -25.62 4.83 -15.97
N ILE A 117 -24.84 4.73 -17.07
CA ILE A 117 -23.74 5.68 -17.40
C ILE A 117 -24.25 7.08 -17.81
N GLY A 118 -25.57 7.26 -18.03
CA GLY A 118 -26.20 8.54 -18.41
C GLY A 118 -26.48 8.69 -19.92
N THR A 119 -27.24 9.71 -20.32
CA THR A 119 -27.84 9.84 -21.68
C THR A 119 -27.04 10.64 -22.71
N GLY A 120 -25.96 11.35 -22.33
CA GLY A 120 -25.00 11.91 -23.29
C GLY A 120 -25.37 13.23 -23.98
N LEU A 121 -26.17 14.12 -23.37
CA LEU A 121 -26.83 15.24 -24.06
C LEU A 121 -26.30 16.67 -23.74
N GLU A 122 -25.21 16.86 -22.98
CA GLU A 122 -24.75 18.21 -22.57
C GLU A 122 -23.24 18.46 -22.68
N ASN A 123 -22.83 19.72 -22.82
CA ASN A 123 -21.42 20.14 -22.93
C ASN A 123 -20.68 19.90 -21.60
N ASN A 124 -19.46 19.32 -21.66
CA ASN A 124 -18.65 18.71 -20.56
C ASN A 124 -18.91 17.21 -20.26
N GLN A 125 -19.47 16.48 -21.23
CA GLN A 125 -19.90 15.08 -21.08
C GLN A 125 -18.81 14.08 -20.67
N ASP A 126 -17.58 14.17 -21.18
CA ASP A 126 -16.59 13.10 -20.99
C ASP A 126 -16.14 12.98 -19.52
N VAL A 127 -15.90 14.12 -18.86
CA VAL A 127 -15.58 14.18 -17.42
C VAL A 127 -16.79 13.73 -16.59
N MET A 128 -18.00 14.16 -16.94
CA MET A 128 -19.21 13.74 -16.23
C MET A 128 -19.50 12.24 -16.40
N ASN A 129 -19.32 11.70 -17.60
CA ASN A 129 -19.43 10.26 -17.88
C ASN A 129 -18.40 9.49 -17.11
N MET A 130 -17.16 9.98 -17.06
CA MET A 130 -16.09 9.37 -16.28
C MET A 130 -16.46 9.33 -14.79
N ARG A 131 -16.90 10.45 -14.20
CA ARG A 131 -17.37 10.48 -12.79
C ARG A 131 -18.51 9.50 -12.55
N LYS A 132 -19.47 9.39 -13.48
CA LYS A 132 -20.56 8.41 -13.41
C LYS A 132 -20.06 6.97 -13.49
N ILE A 133 -19.14 6.65 -14.40
CA ILE A 133 -18.53 5.32 -14.54
C ILE A 133 -17.79 4.94 -13.24
N LEU A 134 -16.98 5.85 -12.69
CA LEU A 134 -16.30 5.62 -11.42
C LEU A 134 -17.30 5.42 -10.27
N SER A 135 -18.35 6.23 -10.21
CA SER A 135 -19.40 6.12 -9.20
C SER A 135 -20.13 4.78 -9.31
N LEU A 136 -20.48 4.34 -10.52
CA LEU A 136 -21.09 3.04 -10.78
C LEU A 136 -20.20 1.90 -10.30
N SER A 137 -18.92 1.93 -10.64
CA SER A 137 -17.96 0.94 -10.17
C SER A 137 -17.80 0.96 -8.66
N TYR A 138 -17.86 2.13 -8.02
CA TYR A 138 -17.81 2.25 -6.56
C TYR A 138 -19.06 1.66 -5.88
N TYR A 139 -20.26 2.02 -6.33
CA TYR A 139 -21.50 1.56 -5.71
C TYR A 139 -21.80 0.07 -5.95
N ASP A 140 -21.20 -0.54 -6.99
CA ASP A 140 -21.24 -1.99 -7.19
C ASP A 140 -20.37 -2.77 -6.20
N LEU A 141 -19.41 -2.11 -5.53
CA LEU A 141 -18.53 -2.78 -4.58
C LEU A 141 -19.27 -3.22 -3.32
N PRO A 142 -18.99 -4.44 -2.81
CA PRO A 142 -19.35 -4.84 -1.46
C PRO A 142 -18.90 -3.81 -0.41
N ALA A 143 -19.68 -3.66 0.67
CA ALA A 143 -19.44 -2.64 1.70
C ALA A 143 -18.03 -2.69 2.32
N HIS A 144 -17.46 -3.89 2.49
CA HIS A 144 -16.10 -4.05 3.03
C HIS A 144 -15.03 -3.51 2.08
N LEU A 145 -15.19 -3.70 0.76
CA LEU A 145 -14.28 -3.14 -0.25
C LEU A 145 -14.45 -1.63 -0.40
N ARG A 146 -15.68 -1.11 -0.33
CA ARG A 146 -15.92 0.34 -0.30
C ARG A 146 -15.19 1.00 0.86
N THR A 147 -15.23 0.38 2.05
CA THR A 147 -14.52 0.87 3.24
C THR A 147 -13.00 0.90 3.02
N CYS A 148 -12.43 -0.19 2.47
CA CYS A 148 -11.00 -0.28 2.16
C CYS A 148 -10.57 0.75 1.10
N LEU A 149 -11.40 0.95 0.08
CA LEU A 149 -11.16 1.92 -0.99
C LEU A 149 -11.27 3.37 -0.49
N LEU A 150 -12.29 3.71 0.31
CA LEU A 150 -12.42 5.03 0.93
C LEU A 150 -11.19 5.38 1.79
N TYR A 151 -10.60 4.39 2.46
CA TYR A 151 -9.38 4.60 3.25
C TYR A 151 -8.18 5.05 2.40
N MET A 152 -8.18 4.81 1.09
CA MET A 152 -7.12 5.32 0.22
C MET A 152 -7.10 6.86 0.14
N SER A 153 -8.22 7.55 0.44
CA SER A 153 -8.27 9.02 0.54
C SER A 153 -7.38 9.60 1.65
N VAL A 154 -6.89 8.75 2.57
CA VAL A 154 -5.94 9.16 3.60
C VAL A 154 -4.57 9.51 3.01
N PHE A 155 -4.19 8.93 1.87
CA PHE A 155 -2.89 9.20 1.25
C PHE A 155 -2.97 10.43 0.32
N PRO A 156 -1.89 11.22 0.20
CA PRO A 156 -1.80 12.30 -0.79
C PRO A 156 -1.92 11.80 -2.22
N GLU A 157 -2.11 12.73 -3.15
CA GLU A 157 -2.03 12.48 -4.59
C GLU A 157 -0.68 11.84 -4.96
N ASP A 158 -0.70 10.93 -5.93
CA ASP A 158 0.46 10.13 -6.38
C ASP A 158 1.21 9.29 -5.33
N TYR A 159 0.70 9.21 -4.10
CA TYR A 159 1.40 8.49 -3.05
C TYR A 159 1.39 6.96 -3.29
N GLU A 160 2.57 6.38 -3.42
CA GLU A 160 2.78 4.93 -3.53
C GLU A 160 2.84 4.25 -2.16
N VAL A 161 1.90 3.34 -1.88
CA VAL A 161 1.85 2.55 -0.64
C VAL A 161 2.23 1.11 -0.94
N LYS A 162 3.20 0.52 -0.24
CA LYS A 162 3.48 -0.92 -0.37
C LYS A 162 2.23 -1.74 -0.09
N GLN A 163 1.97 -2.77 -0.91
CA GLN A 163 0.76 -3.61 -0.76
C GLN A 163 0.60 -4.20 0.65
N ASP A 164 1.69 -4.71 1.24
CA ASP A 164 1.66 -5.35 2.56
C ASP A 164 1.32 -4.33 3.65
N ASP A 165 1.87 -3.13 3.54
CA ASP A 165 1.65 -2.05 4.50
C ASP A 165 0.20 -1.57 4.44
N LEU A 166 -0.39 -1.49 3.24
CA LEU A 166 -1.81 -1.17 3.07
C LEU A 166 -2.72 -2.22 3.72
N ILE A 167 -2.43 -3.51 3.50
CA ILE A 167 -3.20 -4.60 4.12
C ILE A 167 -3.09 -4.55 5.64
N TRP A 168 -1.89 -4.33 6.19
CA TRP A 168 -1.71 -4.17 7.63
C TRP A 168 -2.44 -2.95 8.18
N LEU A 169 -2.46 -1.82 7.47
CA LEU A 169 -3.27 -0.66 7.87
C LEU A 169 -4.77 -1.00 7.91
N TRP A 170 -5.31 -1.70 6.91
CA TRP A 170 -6.71 -2.15 6.92
C TRP A 170 -7.02 -3.12 8.07
N ILE A 171 -6.08 -3.99 8.43
CA ILE A 171 -6.20 -4.86 9.61
C ILE A 171 -6.20 -4.04 10.90
N GLY A 172 -5.29 -3.06 11.02
CA GLY A 172 -5.20 -2.16 12.17
C GLY A 172 -6.46 -1.31 12.39
N GLU A 173 -7.08 -0.88 11.29
CA GLU A 173 -8.39 -0.20 11.27
C GLU A 173 -9.55 -1.13 11.65
N GLY A 174 -9.36 -2.44 11.54
CA GLY A 174 -10.41 -3.44 11.75
C GLY A 174 -11.37 -3.56 10.58
N PHE A 175 -10.96 -3.19 9.36
CA PHE A 175 -11.76 -3.37 8.14
C PHE A 175 -11.81 -4.81 7.68
N ILE A 176 -10.78 -5.58 8.01
CA ILE A 176 -10.67 -6.99 7.66
C ILE A 176 -11.24 -7.83 8.81
N GLN A 177 -12.28 -8.61 8.51
CA GLN A 177 -12.89 -9.53 9.46
C GLN A 177 -12.48 -10.96 9.15
N SER A 178 -12.20 -11.76 10.18
CA SER A 178 -11.89 -13.18 10.03
C SER A 178 -13.09 -13.92 9.44
N GLY A 179 -12.93 -14.51 8.26
CA GLY A 179 -13.96 -15.33 7.63
C GLY A 179 -14.10 -16.71 8.29
N LYS A 180 -15.20 -17.42 8.01
CA LYS A 180 -15.47 -18.79 8.51
C LYS A 180 -14.52 -19.86 7.95
N GLN A 181 -13.64 -19.52 7.00
CA GLN A 181 -12.90 -20.47 6.15
C GLN A 181 -11.45 -20.76 6.58
N GLY A 182 -11.05 -20.41 7.81
CA GLY A 182 -9.69 -20.68 8.29
C GLY A 182 -8.57 -19.88 7.59
N LYS A 183 -8.92 -18.85 6.81
CA LYS A 183 -7.96 -17.90 6.21
C LYS A 183 -7.47 -16.91 7.27
N SER A 184 -6.19 -16.54 7.19
CA SER A 184 -5.63 -15.46 8.02
C SER A 184 -6.21 -14.09 7.64
N LEU A 185 -6.17 -13.12 8.56
CA LEU A 185 -6.59 -11.74 8.26
C LEU A 185 -5.81 -11.16 7.08
N PHE A 186 -4.52 -11.46 6.98
CA PHE A 186 -3.69 -10.97 5.88
C PHE A 186 -4.14 -11.53 4.52
N GLU A 187 -4.47 -12.82 4.43
CA GLU A 187 -4.95 -13.43 3.18
C GLU A 187 -6.34 -12.91 2.76
N VAL A 188 -7.20 -12.58 3.73
CA VAL A 188 -8.47 -11.89 3.44
C VAL A 188 -8.21 -10.49 2.89
N GLY A 189 -7.29 -9.74 3.52
CA GLY A 189 -6.89 -8.42 3.03
C GLY A 189 -6.25 -8.45 1.64
N GLU A 190 -5.41 -9.44 1.36
CA GLU A 190 -4.82 -9.70 0.03
C GLU A 190 -5.93 -9.95 -1.01
N SER A 191 -6.95 -10.74 -0.66
CA SER A 191 -8.12 -10.95 -1.54
C SER A 191 -8.88 -9.65 -1.82
N TYR A 192 -9.05 -8.79 -0.81
CA TYR A 192 -9.74 -7.50 -0.98
C TYR A 192 -8.96 -6.55 -1.89
N LEU A 193 -7.64 -6.46 -1.69
CA LEU A 193 -6.77 -5.64 -2.52
C LEU A 193 -6.78 -6.13 -3.98
N ASN A 194 -6.67 -7.45 -4.19
CA ASN A 194 -6.73 -8.04 -5.53
C ASN A 194 -8.06 -7.77 -6.22
N GLU A 195 -9.18 -7.80 -5.49
CA GLU A 195 -10.48 -7.44 -6.07
C GLU A 195 -10.52 -5.96 -6.49
N LEU A 196 -10.04 -5.05 -5.66
CA LEU A 196 -9.97 -3.62 -6.00
C LEU A 196 -9.06 -3.33 -7.20
N ILE A 197 -7.96 -4.08 -7.35
CA ILE A 197 -7.07 -4.03 -8.52
C ILE A 197 -7.78 -4.58 -9.77
N ASN A 198 -8.49 -5.71 -9.64
CA ASN A 198 -9.27 -6.29 -10.74
C ASN A 198 -10.35 -5.33 -11.23
N ARG A 199 -10.95 -4.55 -10.32
CA ARG A 199 -11.91 -3.49 -10.59
C ARG A 199 -11.30 -2.21 -11.17
N SER A 200 -9.97 -2.14 -11.28
CA SER A 200 -9.22 -0.96 -11.74
C SER A 200 -9.45 0.28 -10.85
N MET A 201 -9.81 0.08 -9.57
CA MET A 201 -10.01 1.17 -8.59
C MET A 201 -8.72 1.45 -7.79
N ILE A 202 -7.82 0.46 -7.71
CA ILE A 202 -6.45 0.60 -7.23
C ILE A 202 -5.51 0.14 -8.34
N GLN A 203 -4.41 0.87 -8.54
CA GLN A 203 -3.42 0.59 -9.57
C GLN A 203 -2.15 -0.01 -8.92
N PRO A 204 -1.69 -1.18 -9.40
CA PRO A 204 -0.39 -1.70 -9.00
C PRO A 204 0.74 -0.98 -9.75
N VAL A 205 1.79 -0.63 -9.01
CA VAL A 205 3.05 -0.05 -9.50
C VAL A 205 4.15 -1.07 -9.27
N TYR A 206 4.54 -1.75 -10.36
CA TYR A 206 5.56 -2.80 -10.30
C TYR A 206 6.96 -2.19 -10.30
N LYS A 207 7.78 -2.58 -9.31
CA LYS A 207 9.20 -2.19 -9.26
C LYS A 207 10.04 -3.24 -9.99
N TYR A 208 11.00 -2.79 -10.80
CA TYR A 208 11.82 -3.64 -11.71
C TYR A 208 12.58 -4.81 -11.04
N ILE A 209 12.68 -4.83 -9.70
CA ILE A 209 13.58 -5.74 -8.97
C ILE A 209 12.86 -7.02 -8.49
N VAL A 210 11.53 -7.01 -8.30
CA VAL A 210 10.78 -8.17 -7.78
C VAL A 210 9.40 -8.27 -8.43
N LYS A 211 9.14 -9.37 -9.16
CA LYS A 211 7.89 -9.58 -9.91
C LYS A 211 6.61 -9.65 -9.06
N ASP A 212 6.72 -10.04 -7.78
CA ASP A 212 5.56 -10.23 -6.89
C ASP A 212 5.45 -9.19 -5.76
N ILE A 213 6.22 -8.09 -5.83
CA ILE A 213 6.05 -6.95 -4.93
C ILE A 213 5.72 -5.75 -5.79
N PHE A 214 4.57 -5.17 -5.54
CA PHE A 214 4.16 -3.91 -6.13
C PHE A 214 3.74 -2.94 -5.04
N ASP A 215 3.89 -1.67 -5.35
CA ASP A 215 3.27 -0.60 -4.58
C ASP A 215 1.89 -0.33 -5.18
N CYS A 216 1.00 0.23 -4.39
CA CYS A 216 -0.36 0.54 -4.74
C CYS A 216 -0.51 2.05 -4.80
N ARG A 217 -1.16 2.54 -5.85
CA ARG A 217 -1.61 3.94 -5.94
C ARG A 217 -3.05 3.99 -6.43
N VAL A 218 -3.69 5.14 -6.25
CA VAL A 218 -5.02 5.40 -6.80
C VAL A 218 -4.87 6.49 -7.86
N HIS A 219 -5.51 6.31 -9.01
CA HIS A 219 -5.52 7.35 -10.04
C HIS A 219 -6.29 8.57 -9.56
N ASP A 220 -5.85 9.78 -9.90
CA ASP A 220 -6.39 11.05 -9.36
C ASP A 220 -7.89 11.22 -9.52
N MET A 221 -8.51 10.81 -10.63
CA MET A 221 -9.97 10.88 -10.76
C MET A 221 -10.71 9.92 -9.82
N VAL A 222 -10.11 8.77 -9.51
CA VAL A 222 -10.63 7.86 -8.49
C VAL A 222 -10.40 8.46 -7.11
N LEU A 223 -9.23 9.07 -6.87
CA LEU A 223 -8.88 9.76 -5.62
C LEU A 223 -9.85 10.92 -5.34
N GLU A 224 -10.18 11.73 -6.35
CA GLU A 224 -11.15 12.82 -6.27
C GLU A 224 -12.54 12.30 -5.89
N LEU A 225 -13.00 11.22 -6.54
CA LEU A 225 -14.28 10.59 -6.21
C LEU A 225 -14.30 10.10 -4.76
N ILE A 226 -13.32 9.28 -4.34
CA ILE A 226 -13.33 8.70 -3.00
C ILE A 226 -13.12 9.77 -1.92
N SER A 227 -12.43 10.87 -2.23
CA SER A 227 -12.28 12.01 -1.31
C SER A 227 -13.59 12.77 -1.14
N SER A 228 -14.35 12.99 -2.23
CA SER A 228 -15.70 13.58 -2.16
C SER A 228 -16.63 12.72 -1.31
N LEU A 229 -16.70 11.41 -1.60
CA LEU A 229 -17.55 10.47 -0.86
C LEU A 229 -17.12 10.36 0.61
N SER A 230 -15.81 10.35 0.88
CA SER A 230 -15.27 10.32 2.23
C SER A 230 -15.67 11.58 3.03
N ALA A 231 -15.66 12.75 2.41
CA ALA A 231 -16.11 13.99 3.03
C ALA A 231 -17.62 14.00 3.31
N GLU A 232 -18.44 13.52 2.37
CA GLU A 232 -19.89 13.39 2.52
C GLU A 232 -20.26 12.45 3.70
N GLU A 233 -19.55 11.34 3.84
CA GLU A 233 -19.78 10.36 4.91
C GLU A 233 -19.06 10.70 6.23
N ASN A 234 -18.26 11.77 6.28
CA ASN A 234 -17.34 12.09 7.38
C ASN A 234 -16.43 10.89 7.73
N PHE A 235 -15.92 10.19 6.72
CA PHE A 235 -15.12 8.98 6.86
C PHE A 235 -13.66 9.29 7.22
N VAL A 236 -13.03 10.23 6.50
CA VAL A 236 -11.69 10.77 6.75
C VAL A 236 -11.72 12.28 6.65
N THR A 237 -11.18 12.96 7.66
CA THR A 237 -10.94 14.41 7.64
C THR A 237 -9.52 14.65 7.15
N ILE A 238 -9.39 15.31 5.99
CA ILE A 238 -8.10 15.64 5.37
C ILE A 238 -7.74 17.09 5.73
N SER A 239 -6.54 17.29 6.27
CA SER A 239 -6.04 18.60 6.69
C SER A 239 -4.79 18.97 5.92
N ASN A 240 -4.97 19.78 4.86
CA ASN A 240 -3.91 20.14 3.91
C ASN A 240 -3.47 21.61 3.99
N GLY A 241 -3.69 22.28 5.13
CA GLY A 241 -3.37 23.70 5.33
C GLY A 241 -4.35 24.68 4.67
N VAL A 242 -5.12 24.25 3.67
CA VAL A 242 -6.20 25.03 3.05
C VAL A 242 -7.49 24.83 3.84
N ARG A 243 -8.10 25.92 4.31
CA ARG A 243 -9.35 25.91 5.09
C ARG A 243 -10.52 25.41 4.25
N HIS A 244 -10.78 24.11 4.28
CA HIS A 244 -12.05 23.55 3.85
C HIS A 244 -12.58 22.65 4.97
N ASN A 245 -13.56 23.23 5.69
CA ASN A 245 -14.37 22.63 6.74
C ASN A 245 -13.72 22.45 8.11
N SER A 246 -14.41 22.97 9.13
CA SER A 246 -14.11 22.74 10.53
C SER A 246 -14.30 21.25 10.87
N PRO A 247 -13.48 20.65 11.75
CA PRO A 247 -13.66 19.27 12.19
C PRO A 247 -15.09 19.06 12.72
N SER A 248 -15.75 17.99 12.28
CA SER A 248 -17.07 17.65 12.80
C SER A 248 -16.91 16.92 14.15
N LYS A 249 -17.93 16.96 15.02
CA LYS A 249 -17.93 16.18 16.29
C LYS A 249 -17.91 14.65 16.07
N LYS A 250 -17.87 14.16 14.83
CA LYS A 250 -17.94 12.73 14.46
C LYS A 250 -16.65 12.19 13.84
N ASP A 251 -15.60 13.01 13.71
CA ASP A 251 -14.40 12.63 12.94
C ASP A 251 -13.65 11.46 13.61
N ARG A 252 -13.60 10.33 12.91
CA ARG A 252 -12.94 9.09 13.40
C ARG A 252 -11.54 8.89 12.86
N ARG A 253 -11.20 9.50 11.70
CA ARG A 253 -9.92 9.34 11.02
C ARG A 253 -9.41 10.68 10.51
N LEU A 254 -8.14 10.96 10.75
CA LEU A 254 -7.50 12.21 10.41
C LEU A 254 -6.31 11.93 9.49
N SER A 255 -6.26 12.60 8.35
CA SER A 255 -5.10 12.65 7.49
C SER A 255 -4.48 14.05 7.52
N LEU A 256 -3.19 14.13 7.79
CA LEU A 256 -2.46 15.38 7.90
C LEU A 256 -1.39 15.45 6.82
N GLN A 257 -1.70 16.13 5.72
CA GLN A 257 -0.87 16.21 4.52
C GLN A 257 -0.51 17.69 4.29
N SER A 258 0.54 18.21 4.93
CA SER A 258 0.91 19.62 4.73
C SER A 258 2.40 19.79 4.50
N ASP A 259 2.73 20.40 3.36
CA ASP A 259 4.09 20.76 2.96
C ASP A 259 4.58 22.04 3.65
N LYS A 260 3.66 22.85 4.19
CA LYS A 260 3.95 24.10 4.91
C LYS A 260 3.21 24.07 6.24
N ALA A 261 3.94 23.65 7.27
CA ALA A 261 3.47 23.56 8.64
C ALA A 261 2.97 24.90 9.19
N ASP A 262 1.71 25.26 8.89
CA ASP A 262 1.05 26.40 9.50
C ASP A 262 0.45 25.96 10.85
N HIS A 263 1.13 26.34 11.94
CA HIS A 263 0.77 25.98 13.33
C HIS A 263 -0.69 26.29 13.68
N ALA A 264 -1.27 27.34 13.09
CA ALA A 264 -2.64 27.77 13.37
C ALA A 264 -3.68 26.77 12.83
N THR A 265 -3.45 26.16 11.68
CA THR A 265 -4.41 25.27 11.03
C THR A 265 -4.49 23.93 11.77
N LEU A 266 -3.35 23.38 12.18
CA LEU A 266 -3.26 22.12 12.92
C LEU A 266 -3.80 22.22 14.36
N SER A 267 -3.64 23.38 15.00
CA SER A 267 -4.21 23.63 16.34
C SER A 267 -5.74 23.57 16.34
N VAL A 268 -6.40 24.02 15.26
CA VAL A 268 -7.85 23.95 15.10
C VAL A 268 -8.32 22.52 14.81
N THR A 269 -7.59 21.76 13.95
CA THR A 269 -7.91 20.34 13.68
C THR A 269 -7.75 19.45 14.90
N MET A 270 -6.88 19.83 15.84
CA MET A 270 -6.65 19.12 17.11
C MET A 270 -7.60 19.50 18.25
N SER A 271 -8.62 20.32 17.99
CA SER A 271 -9.53 20.81 19.03
C SER A 271 -10.40 19.73 19.70
N MET A 272 -10.50 18.51 19.14
CA MET A 272 -11.34 17.42 19.68
C MET A 272 -10.74 16.00 19.54
N PRO A 273 -9.66 15.67 20.27
CA PRO A 273 -8.90 14.43 20.09
C PRO A 273 -9.57 13.17 20.67
N GLN A 274 -10.64 13.31 21.46
CA GLN A 274 -11.27 12.17 22.14
C GLN A 274 -12.06 11.23 21.21
N GLY A 275 -12.53 11.72 20.06
CA GLY A 275 -13.30 10.93 19.07
C GLY A 275 -12.44 10.23 18.01
N VAL A 276 -11.20 10.70 17.83
CA VAL A 276 -10.30 10.26 16.76
C VAL A 276 -9.70 8.90 17.10
N ARG A 277 -9.82 7.96 16.15
CA ARG A 277 -9.33 6.57 16.27
C ARG A 277 -8.17 6.27 15.34
N SER A 278 -7.97 7.08 14.31
CA SER A 278 -6.89 6.92 13.33
C SER A 278 -6.27 8.26 12.99
N VAL A 279 -4.95 8.32 12.97
CA VAL A 279 -4.17 9.47 12.53
C VAL A 279 -3.10 8.98 11.58
N VAL A 280 -3.07 9.55 10.38
CA VAL A 280 -2.00 9.38 9.41
C VAL A 280 -1.38 10.74 9.12
N GLY A 281 -0.11 10.91 9.47
CA GLY A 281 0.62 12.16 9.29
C GLY A 281 1.76 12.01 8.29
N PHE A 282 1.93 13.03 7.46
CA PHE A 282 2.97 13.11 6.44
C PHE A 282 3.97 14.26 6.74
N ASP A 283 5.25 13.99 6.50
CA ASP A 283 6.38 14.93 6.56
C ASP A 283 6.39 15.85 7.80
N SER A 284 6.50 17.17 7.59
CA SER A 284 6.70 18.18 8.64
C SER A 284 5.58 18.21 9.70
N VAL A 285 4.43 17.60 9.42
CA VAL A 285 3.31 17.56 10.35
C VAL A 285 3.55 16.60 11.52
N VAL A 286 4.45 15.62 11.34
CA VAL A 286 4.83 14.68 12.41
C VAL A 286 5.39 15.41 13.64
N ASP A 287 6.17 16.47 13.43
CA ASP A 287 6.75 17.28 14.50
C ASP A 287 5.70 18.02 15.32
N LEU A 288 4.63 18.45 14.66
CA LEU A 288 3.52 19.16 15.28
C LEU A 288 2.55 18.22 16.00
N LEU A 289 2.47 16.97 15.54
CA LEU A 289 1.65 15.93 16.17
C LEU A 289 2.22 15.48 17.52
N ALA A 290 3.55 15.30 17.60
CA ALA A 290 4.19 14.62 18.72
C ALA A 290 3.85 15.18 20.12
N PRO A 291 3.84 16.51 20.34
CA PRO A 291 3.48 17.08 21.65
C PRO A 291 2.04 16.78 22.07
N SER A 292 1.12 16.63 21.12
CA SER A 292 -0.32 16.52 21.35
C SER A 292 -0.83 15.06 21.36
N LEU A 293 0.02 14.08 21.08
CA LEU A 293 -0.38 12.67 21.01
C LEU A 293 -1.08 12.16 22.29
N HIS A 294 -0.67 12.66 23.45
CA HIS A 294 -1.27 12.31 24.74
C HIS A 294 -2.78 12.61 24.84
N ALA A 295 -3.29 13.52 24.00
CA ALA A 295 -4.71 13.88 24.00
C ALA A 295 -5.59 12.85 23.27
N PHE A 296 -5.00 12.00 22.41
CA PHE A 296 -5.71 11.00 21.59
C PHE A 296 -5.92 9.68 22.34
N ARG A 297 -6.66 9.72 23.46
CA ARG A 297 -6.87 8.55 24.33
C ARG A 297 -7.58 7.37 23.65
N GLY A 298 -8.33 7.63 22.58
CA GLY A 298 -9.07 6.63 21.80
C GLY A 298 -8.35 6.12 20.55
N LEU A 299 -7.08 6.50 20.35
CA LEU A 299 -6.34 6.19 19.13
C LEU A 299 -6.05 4.70 19.01
N ARG A 300 -6.34 4.13 17.84
CA ARG A 300 -6.11 2.73 17.47
C ARG A 300 -5.07 2.59 16.37
N VAL A 301 -5.02 3.54 15.44
CA VAL A 301 -4.07 3.55 14.33
C VAL A 301 -3.29 4.86 14.37
N LEU A 302 -1.97 4.75 14.41
CA LEU A 302 -1.04 5.87 14.28
C LEU A 302 -0.03 5.52 13.18
N CYS A 303 -0.07 6.28 12.09
CA CYS A 303 0.88 6.14 11.00
C CYS A 303 1.60 7.47 10.77
N LEU A 304 2.89 7.50 11.03
CA LEU A 304 3.75 8.66 10.87
C LEU A 304 4.73 8.37 9.74
N LYS A 305 4.62 9.14 8.65
CA LYS A 305 5.41 8.96 7.43
C LYS A 305 6.14 10.25 7.13
N GLY A 306 7.46 10.33 7.30
CA GLY A 306 8.20 11.56 7.00
C GLY A 306 9.62 11.33 6.51
N SER A 307 10.14 12.29 5.75
CA SER A 307 11.52 12.30 5.25
C SER A 307 12.54 12.85 6.27
N HIS A 308 12.10 13.80 7.11
CA HIS A 308 12.90 14.41 8.18
C HIS A 308 12.07 14.55 9.45
N ILE A 309 12.26 13.61 10.39
CA ILE A 309 11.85 13.78 11.78
C ILE A 309 13.10 14.32 12.52
N PRO A 310 13.17 15.59 12.95
CA PRO A 310 14.32 16.14 13.67
C PRO A 310 14.69 15.32 14.92
N LYS A 311 15.98 15.41 15.28
CA LYS A 311 16.66 14.68 16.38
C LYS A 311 16.13 14.97 17.81
N CYS A 312 15.00 15.65 17.99
CA CYS A 312 14.46 15.96 19.31
C CYS A 312 13.26 15.07 19.67
N SER A 313 13.29 14.58 20.90
CA SER A 313 12.44 13.54 21.48
C SER A 313 11.46 14.14 22.52
N PRO A 314 10.51 13.37 23.11
CA PRO A 314 10.20 11.97 22.85
C PRO A 314 8.70 11.72 22.62
N ILE A 315 8.39 10.72 21.82
CA ILE A 315 7.09 10.07 21.92
C ILE A 315 7.01 9.17 23.18
N LYS A 316 7.51 9.62 24.34
CA LYS A 316 7.25 8.98 25.65
C LYS A 316 5.75 8.78 25.85
N CYS A 317 4.95 9.69 25.30
CA CYS A 317 3.50 9.61 25.29
C CYS A 317 2.95 8.45 24.43
N LEU A 318 3.73 7.77 23.57
CA LEU A 318 3.29 6.57 22.86
C LEU A 318 2.75 5.55 23.84
N GLY A 319 3.46 5.32 24.96
CA GLY A 319 3.02 4.37 25.98
C GLY A 319 1.69 4.72 26.65
N ASN A 320 1.19 5.95 26.48
CA ASN A 320 -0.11 6.39 27.00
C ASN A 320 -1.25 6.10 26.03
N LEU A 321 -0.97 5.74 24.77
CA LEU A 321 -1.96 5.40 23.75
C LEU A 321 -2.45 3.96 23.96
N VAL A 322 -2.99 3.66 25.12
CA VAL A 322 -3.29 2.29 25.56
C VAL A 322 -4.28 1.54 24.67
N GLN A 323 -5.04 2.22 23.80
CA GLN A 323 -5.94 1.60 22.82
C GLN A 323 -5.29 1.32 21.46
N LEU A 324 -4.01 1.66 21.29
CA LEU A 324 -3.31 1.56 20.02
C LEU A 324 -3.16 0.09 19.60
N ARG A 325 -3.53 -0.18 18.35
CA ARG A 325 -3.45 -1.50 17.70
C ARG A 325 -2.41 -1.51 16.59
N CYS A 326 -2.16 -0.36 15.98
CA CYS A 326 -1.33 -0.24 14.80
C CYS A 326 -0.44 0.99 14.92
N LEU A 327 0.87 0.77 14.87
CA LEU A 327 1.89 1.81 14.88
C LEU A 327 2.80 1.65 13.65
N PHE A 328 2.71 2.61 12.75
CA PHE A 328 3.59 2.76 11.58
C PHE A 328 4.44 4.01 11.76
N ILE A 329 5.75 3.86 11.67
CA ILE A 329 6.71 4.95 11.76
C ILE A 329 7.76 4.76 10.65
N THR A 330 7.88 5.73 9.74
CA THR A 330 8.97 5.83 8.78
C THR A 330 9.66 7.20 8.91
N GLY A 331 10.94 7.28 8.54
CA GLY A 331 11.72 8.52 8.65
C GLY A 331 12.72 8.58 9.81
N SER A 332 13.35 9.74 10.00
CA SER A 332 14.50 9.90 10.91
C SER A 332 14.14 9.97 12.40
N MET A 333 13.56 8.91 12.96
CA MET A 333 13.30 8.79 14.39
C MET A 333 14.50 8.31 15.19
N ALA A 334 14.77 8.94 16.33
CA ALA A 334 15.90 8.58 17.18
C ALA A 334 15.75 7.18 17.81
N GLN A 335 14.69 6.94 18.61
CA GLN A 335 14.49 5.69 19.35
C GLN A 335 13.00 5.46 19.70
N LEU A 336 12.62 4.20 19.92
CA LEU A 336 11.34 3.84 20.54
C LEU A 336 11.47 3.85 22.08
N PRO A 337 10.44 4.32 22.82
CA PRO A 337 10.42 4.31 24.28
C PRO A 337 10.19 2.90 24.85
N GLU A 338 10.72 2.59 26.05
CA GLU A 338 10.41 1.34 26.77
C GLU A 338 8.93 1.27 27.21
N GLU A 339 8.25 2.41 27.29
CA GLU A 339 6.82 2.48 27.55
C GLU A 339 5.97 1.86 26.42
N ILE A 340 6.57 1.50 25.27
CA ILE A 340 5.87 0.75 24.21
C ILE A 340 5.28 -0.57 24.74
N GLY A 341 5.92 -1.20 25.73
CA GLY A 341 5.40 -2.41 26.37
C GLY A 341 4.06 -2.24 27.08
N ASN A 342 3.64 -0.99 27.35
CA ASN A 342 2.34 -0.69 27.96
C ASN A 342 1.17 -0.86 26.97
N LEU A 343 1.46 -0.91 25.66
CA LEU A 343 0.45 -0.96 24.60
C LEU A 343 -0.08 -2.38 24.39
N LYS A 344 -0.79 -2.93 25.38
CA LYS A 344 -1.18 -4.35 25.39
C LYS A 344 -2.05 -4.80 24.21
N TYR A 345 -2.75 -3.87 23.54
CA TYR A 345 -3.55 -4.17 22.34
C TYR A 345 -2.80 -3.95 21.02
N LEU A 346 -1.49 -3.64 21.05
CA LEU A 346 -0.71 -3.41 19.84
C LEU A 346 -0.54 -4.72 19.06
N GLN A 347 -1.07 -4.72 17.83
CA GLN A 347 -1.04 -5.86 16.91
C GLN A 347 0.04 -5.66 15.83
N ILE A 348 0.26 -4.43 15.39
CA ILE A 348 1.19 -4.12 14.31
C ILE A 348 2.19 -3.05 14.77
N LEU A 349 3.47 -3.41 14.73
CA LEU A 349 4.59 -2.50 14.95
C LEU A 349 5.48 -2.50 13.70
N HIS A 350 5.32 -1.44 12.89
CA HIS A 350 6.08 -1.24 11.67
C HIS A 350 6.99 -0.01 11.81
N VAL A 351 8.29 -0.24 11.95
CA VAL A 351 9.31 0.82 12.00
C VAL A 351 10.37 0.68 10.91
N ALA A 352 10.13 -0.16 9.90
CA ALA A 352 11.02 -0.27 8.74
C ALA A 352 10.99 1.03 7.91
N GLY A 353 12.14 1.44 7.39
CA GLY A 353 12.33 2.74 6.75
C GLY A 353 12.47 3.91 7.74
N SER A 354 12.70 3.62 9.03
CA SER A 354 13.04 4.65 10.02
C SER A 354 14.54 4.72 10.29
N SER A 355 15.01 5.62 11.18
CA SER A 355 16.38 5.56 11.73
C SER A 355 16.45 4.86 13.09
N ILE A 356 15.42 4.11 13.49
CA ILE A 356 15.41 3.35 14.75
C ILE A 356 16.38 2.18 14.61
N MET A 357 17.40 2.18 15.48
CA MET A 357 18.48 1.18 15.49
C MET A 357 18.29 0.09 16.56
N ARG A 358 17.37 0.29 17.52
CA ARG A 358 17.14 -0.64 18.65
C ARG A 358 15.67 -0.77 18.95
N ILE A 359 15.20 -1.99 19.13
CA ILE A 359 13.86 -2.27 19.65
C ILE A 359 13.91 -2.38 21.18
N PRO A 360 13.01 -1.71 21.94
CA PRO A 360 12.97 -1.77 23.39
C PRO A 360 12.75 -3.19 23.92
N SER A 361 13.34 -3.50 25.07
CA SER A 361 13.26 -4.85 25.65
C SER A 361 11.85 -5.24 26.09
N THR A 362 11.02 -4.24 26.36
CA THR A 362 9.60 -4.37 26.71
C THR A 362 8.69 -4.79 25.55
N VAL A 363 9.15 -4.80 24.29
CA VAL A 363 8.33 -5.28 23.16
C VAL A 363 7.88 -6.73 23.33
N VAL A 364 8.65 -7.56 24.04
CA VAL A 364 8.26 -8.96 24.36
C VAL A 364 7.01 -9.07 25.22
N GLN A 365 6.55 -7.96 25.82
CA GLN A 365 5.31 -7.90 26.59
C GLN A 365 4.05 -7.77 25.73
N LEU A 366 4.20 -7.50 24.42
CA LEU A 366 3.11 -7.28 23.47
C LEU A 366 2.60 -8.62 22.93
N LYS A 367 1.82 -9.34 23.72
CA LYS A 367 1.41 -10.71 23.40
C LYS A 367 0.48 -10.84 22.21
N ASP A 368 -0.25 -9.79 21.86
CA ASP A 368 -1.16 -9.75 20.71
C ASP A 368 -0.47 -9.27 19.41
N LEU A 369 0.86 -9.08 19.42
CA LEU A 369 1.61 -8.60 18.27
C LEU A 369 1.64 -9.68 17.16
N ILE A 370 1.09 -9.32 16.00
CA ILE A 370 1.01 -10.20 14.82
C ILE A 370 1.97 -9.77 13.71
N CYS A 371 2.39 -8.51 13.68
CA CYS A 371 3.32 -7.98 12.69
C CYS A 371 4.41 -7.14 13.37
N LEU A 372 5.67 -7.52 13.16
CA LEU A 372 6.84 -6.80 13.63
C LEU A 372 7.83 -6.62 12.47
N LYS A 373 7.94 -5.37 11.99
CA LYS A 373 8.85 -4.99 10.90
C LYS A 373 9.73 -3.85 11.36
N PHE A 374 11.03 -3.98 11.15
CA PHE A 374 12.01 -2.96 11.53
C PHE A 374 13.09 -2.84 10.45
N ASN A 375 14.10 -2.01 10.67
CA ASN A 375 15.17 -1.87 9.69
C ASN A 375 16.11 -3.07 9.70
N SER A 376 16.70 -3.38 8.55
CA SER A 376 17.88 -4.24 8.52
C SER A 376 18.93 -3.65 9.46
N GLY A 377 19.59 -4.51 10.23
CA GLY A 377 20.58 -4.05 11.18
C GLY A 377 20.02 -3.72 12.57
N VAL A 378 18.84 -4.22 12.94
CA VAL A 378 18.29 -4.05 14.30
C VAL A 378 18.16 -5.40 15.00
N THR A 379 18.72 -5.50 16.20
CA THR A 379 18.63 -6.70 17.03
C THR A 379 17.36 -6.70 17.88
N LEU A 380 16.75 -7.89 18.02
CA LEU A 380 15.65 -8.12 18.95
C LEU A 380 16.19 -8.39 20.36
N SER A 381 15.42 -7.97 21.36
CA SER A 381 15.71 -8.29 22.76
C SER A 381 15.58 -9.79 23.04
N LYS A 382 16.26 -10.28 24.07
CA LYS A 382 16.12 -11.66 24.56
C LYS A 382 14.63 -12.02 24.79
N ARG A 383 14.26 -13.29 24.59
CA ARG A 383 12.90 -13.82 24.81
C ARG A 383 11.84 -13.37 23.81
N PHE A 384 12.24 -12.93 22.62
CA PHE A 384 11.28 -12.56 21.57
C PHE A 384 10.46 -13.75 21.05
N GLY A 385 10.93 -15.00 21.23
CA GLY A 385 10.17 -16.21 20.94
C GLY A 385 8.90 -16.35 21.79
N SER A 386 8.72 -15.51 22.82
CA SER A 386 7.48 -15.40 23.58
C SER A 386 6.36 -14.59 22.89
N LEU A 387 6.62 -14.05 21.69
CA LEU A 387 5.65 -13.35 20.84
C LEU A 387 4.98 -14.33 19.87
N THR A 388 4.37 -15.38 20.42
CA THR A 388 3.89 -16.56 19.66
C THR A 388 2.76 -16.27 18.67
N SER A 389 2.13 -15.10 18.74
CA SER A 389 1.11 -14.64 17.80
C SER A 389 1.67 -13.99 16.54
N LEU A 390 3.00 -13.84 16.43
CA LEU A 390 3.63 -13.23 15.26
C LEU A 390 3.37 -14.04 13.99
N VAL A 391 2.82 -13.35 12.99
CA VAL A 391 2.57 -13.85 11.63
C VAL A 391 3.62 -13.28 10.66
N GLU A 392 4.15 -12.10 10.94
CA GLU A 392 5.19 -11.47 10.12
C GLU A 392 6.31 -10.91 10.99
N LEU A 393 7.52 -11.41 10.75
CA LEU A 393 8.76 -10.91 11.32
C LEU A 393 9.74 -10.62 10.18
N SER A 394 10.01 -9.33 9.92
CA SER A 394 10.86 -8.92 8.81
C SER A 394 12.07 -8.11 9.26
N TYR A 395 13.19 -8.34 8.57
CA TYR A 395 14.48 -7.65 8.71
C TYR A 395 15.20 -7.89 10.04
N CYS A 396 14.98 -9.06 10.67
CA CYS A 396 15.65 -9.46 11.90
C CYS A 396 17.17 -9.53 11.78
N TRP A 397 17.92 -8.96 12.72
CA TRP A 397 19.38 -9.14 12.77
C TRP A 397 19.77 -10.26 13.74
N VAL A 398 20.44 -11.28 13.22
CA VAL A 398 20.93 -12.46 13.97
C VAL A 398 22.45 -12.37 14.11
N GLU A 399 22.96 -11.66 15.12
CA GLU A 399 24.40 -11.53 15.40
C GLU A 399 24.73 -11.87 16.86
N ASP A 400 24.01 -11.24 17.78
CA ASP A 400 24.22 -11.40 19.21
C ASP A 400 23.64 -12.74 19.69
N HIS A 401 24.50 -13.76 19.82
CA HIS A 401 24.13 -15.14 20.19
C HIS A 401 23.23 -15.84 19.14
N PRO A 402 23.74 -16.11 17.93
CA PRO A 402 22.95 -16.57 16.79
C PRO A 402 22.18 -17.88 17.09
N THR A 403 22.77 -18.83 17.81
CA THR A 403 22.11 -20.07 18.23
C THR A 403 20.85 -19.80 19.06
N ARG A 404 20.92 -18.90 20.04
CA ARG A 404 19.76 -18.52 20.85
C ARG A 404 18.70 -17.83 20.01
N ASN A 405 19.09 -16.96 19.09
CA ASN A 405 18.14 -16.26 18.23
C ASN A 405 17.39 -17.26 17.33
N ILE A 406 18.07 -18.27 16.78
CA ILE A 406 17.44 -19.34 16.02
C ILE A 406 16.51 -20.21 16.89
N GLU A 407 16.90 -20.51 18.13
CA GLU A 407 16.03 -21.20 19.10
C GLU A 407 14.77 -20.38 19.42
N GLU A 408 14.89 -19.07 19.60
CA GLU A 408 13.75 -18.18 19.85
C GLU A 408 12.83 -18.08 18.63
N LEU A 409 13.39 -18.01 17.41
CA LEU A 409 12.63 -18.07 16.15
C LEU A 409 11.81 -19.37 16.04
N SER A 410 12.35 -20.49 16.54
CA SER A 410 11.67 -21.80 16.52
C SER A 410 10.35 -21.82 17.30
N ASN A 411 10.15 -20.88 18.23
CA ASN A 411 8.92 -20.76 19.01
C ASN A 411 7.80 -20.00 18.28
N LEU A 412 8.11 -19.32 17.17
CA LEU A 412 7.18 -18.47 16.44
C LEU A 412 6.44 -19.24 15.32
N THR A 413 5.73 -20.30 15.69
CA THR A 413 5.12 -21.27 14.74
C THR A 413 4.02 -20.69 13.85
N GLU A 414 3.49 -19.52 14.19
CA GLU A 414 2.48 -18.80 13.40
C GLU A 414 3.06 -17.97 12.24
N LEU A 415 4.39 -17.91 12.11
CA LEU A 415 5.04 -17.10 11.09
C LEU A 415 4.66 -17.54 9.66
N ARG A 416 4.15 -16.57 8.92
CA ARG A 416 3.91 -16.58 7.48
C ARG A 416 5.06 -15.93 6.72
N VAL A 417 5.67 -14.89 7.29
CA VAL A 417 6.79 -14.17 6.69
C VAL A 417 7.94 -14.13 7.68
N LEU A 418 9.10 -14.63 7.25
CA LEU A 418 10.35 -14.51 7.98
C LEU A 418 11.40 -13.90 7.07
N SER A 419 11.97 -12.77 7.50
CA SER A 419 13.17 -12.22 6.90
C SER A 419 14.20 -11.88 7.95
N PHE A 420 15.43 -12.35 7.78
CA PHE A 420 16.54 -12.03 8.67
C PHE A 420 17.88 -11.94 7.93
N CYS A 421 18.83 -11.25 8.53
CA CYS A 421 20.20 -11.15 8.07
C CYS A 421 21.22 -11.48 9.17
N SER A 422 22.40 -11.94 8.76
CA SER A 422 23.56 -12.21 9.61
C SER A 422 24.83 -11.97 8.78
N TYR A 423 25.51 -10.86 9.01
CA TYR A 423 26.66 -10.44 8.22
C TYR A 423 28.01 -10.59 8.92
N THR A 424 28.06 -10.57 10.26
CA THR A 424 29.32 -10.58 11.02
C THR A 424 29.63 -11.94 11.64
N VAL A 425 28.62 -12.74 11.98
CA VAL A 425 28.81 -14.14 12.42
C VAL A 425 29.39 -14.99 11.30
N THR A 426 30.42 -15.77 11.62
CA THR A 426 30.85 -16.90 10.79
C THR A 426 29.76 -17.98 10.80
N TRP A 427 29.01 -18.09 9.71
CA TRP A 427 27.92 -19.04 9.58
C TRP A 427 28.46 -20.44 9.31
N ASP A 428 28.36 -21.32 10.30
CA ASP A 428 28.90 -22.68 10.28
C ASP A 428 27.81 -23.77 10.13
N ASP A 429 28.24 -25.03 10.03
CA ASP A 429 27.35 -26.19 9.90
C ASP A 429 26.43 -26.38 11.11
N SER A 430 26.85 -25.97 12.31
CA SER A 430 26.04 -26.05 13.53
C SER A 430 24.86 -25.07 13.47
N LEU A 431 25.09 -23.85 12.97
CA LEU A 431 24.05 -22.86 12.74
C LEU A 431 23.13 -23.27 11.59
N ASN A 432 23.66 -23.86 10.51
CA ASN A 432 22.86 -24.45 9.44
C ASN A 432 21.90 -25.51 9.97
N LYS A 433 22.40 -26.46 10.77
CA LYS A 433 21.58 -27.50 11.38
C LYS A 433 20.49 -26.91 12.28
N SER A 434 20.85 -25.94 13.13
CA SER A 434 19.89 -25.25 14.01
C SER A 434 18.82 -24.50 13.21
N LEU A 435 19.20 -23.86 12.11
CA LEU A 435 18.29 -23.16 11.21
C LEU A 435 17.32 -24.14 10.54
N VAL A 436 17.80 -25.28 10.04
CA VAL A 436 16.95 -26.31 9.44
C VAL A 436 15.95 -26.85 10.47
N GLU A 437 16.39 -27.16 11.68
CA GLU A 437 15.50 -27.59 12.78
C GLU A 437 14.45 -26.53 13.14
N CYS A 438 14.83 -25.25 13.13
CA CYS A 438 13.91 -24.12 13.29
C CYS A 438 12.87 -24.08 12.16
N LEU A 439 13.32 -24.09 10.90
CA LEU A 439 12.44 -23.97 9.73
C LEU A 439 11.47 -25.16 9.61
N CYS A 440 11.85 -26.36 10.06
CA CYS A 440 10.96 -27.52 10.14
C CYS A 440 9.76 -27.31 11.10
N LYS A 441 9.91 -26.46 12.12
CA LYS A 441 8.81 -26.07 13.02
C LYS A 441 7.92 -24.97 12.43
N LEU A 442 8.45 -24.16 11.53
CA LEU A 442 7.75 -23.02 10.92
C LEU A 442 6.92 -23.45 9.69
N GLN A 443 5.85 -24.20 9.95
CA GLN A 443 5.04 -24.82 8.89
C GLN A 443 4.18 -23.83 8.07
N LYS A 444 3.93 -22.62 8.58
CA LYS A 444 3.05 -21.62 7.95
C LYS A 444 3.77 -20.63 7.02
N ILE A 445 5.08 -20.77 6.86
CA ILE A 445 5.91 -19.85 6.07
C ILE A 445 5.49 -19.84 4.60
N GLN A 446 5.18 -18.65 4.11
CA GLN A 446 4.91 -18.32 2.71
C GLN A 446 6.05 -17.51 2.08
N ILE A 447 6.77 -16.70 2.88
CA ILE A 447 7.90 -15.90 2.42
C ILE A 447 9.08 -16.11 3.38
N LEU A 448 10.21 -16.56 2.83
CA LEU A 448 11.46 -16.73 3.54
C LEU A 448 12.59 -16.00 2.82
N ASP A 449 13.14 -14.96 3.45
CA ASP A 449 14.26 -14.18 2.91
C ASP A 449 15.43 -14.18 3.91
N ILE A 450 16.52 -14.88 3.60
CA ILE A 450 17.71 -15.05 4.44
C ILE A 450 18.92 -14.41 3.75
N SER A 451 19.66 -13.56 4.47
CA SER A 451 20.90 -12.94 3.98
C SER A 451 22.07 -13.20 4.92
N ILE A 452 23.11 -13.88 4.44
CA ILE A 452 24.30 -14.27 5.21
C ILE A 452 25.55 -13.65 4.58
N GLY A 453 26.34 -12.96 5.40
CA GLY A 453 27.54 -12.25 4.94
C GLY A 453 28.84 -13.03 5.03
N ASN A 454 28.92 -14.03 5.89
CA ASN A 454 30.14 -14.80 6.09
C ASN A 454 29.78 -16.28 6.30
N GLY A 455 30.14 -17.12 5.33
CA GLY A 455 29.73 -18.53 5.26
C GLY A 455 28.59 -18.79 4.29
N GLU A 456 28.16 -20.04 4.20
CA GLU A 456 27.09 -20.48 3.31
C GLU A 456 25.92 -21.05 4.11
N SER A 457 24.71 -20.55 3.85
CA SER A 457 23.50 -21.23 4.30
C SER A 457 23.28 -22.47 3.45
N ASN A 458 23.24 -23.61 4.12
CA ASN A 458 22.74 -24.84 3.54
C ASN A 458 21.42 -25.22 4.22
N LEU A 459 20.36 -25.42 3.42
CA LEU A 459 19.05 -25.85 3.90
C LEU A 459 18.80 -27.34 3.63
N ASP A 460 19.85 -28.14 3.39
CA ASP A 460 19.76 -29.58 3.26
C ASP A 460 19.02 -30.20 4.46
N GLY A 461 17.99 -30.99 4.16
CA GLY A 461 17.11 -31.58 5.16
C GLY A 461 15.87 -30.75 5.51
N TRP A 462 15.75 -29.50 5.04
CA TRP A 462 14.50 -28.75 5.13
C TRP A 462 13.61 -29.02 3.91
N VAL A 463 12.36 -29.41 4.16
CA VAL A 463 11.34 -29.55 3.12
C VAL A 463 10.44 -28.32 3.15
N ALA A 464 10.49 -27.52 2.09
CA ALA A 464 9.68 -26.32 1.94
C ALA A 464 8.18 -26.63 2.03
N PRO A 465 7.39 -25.84 2.78
CA PRO A 465 5.93 -25.97 2.79
C PRO A 465 5.32 -25.76 1.39
N SER A 466 4.24 -26.48 1.09
CA SER A 466 3.58 -26.43 -0.23
C SER A 466 3.00 -25.06 -0.61
N HIS A 467 2.81 -24.18 0.38
CA HIS A 467 2.33 -22.80 0.23
C HIS A 467 3.46 -21.77 0.27
N LEU A 468 4.73 -22.18 0.23
CA LEU A 468 5.86 -21.27 0.06
C LEU A 468 5.76 -20.56 -1.28
N ARG A 469 5.59 -19.25 -1.24
CA ARG A 469 5.48 -18.37 -2.42
C ARG A 469 6.83 -17.78 -2.81
N ARG A 470 7.71 -17.57 -1.83
CA ARG A 470 9.03 -16.96 -2.04
C ARG A 470 10.09 -17.56 -1.12
N LEU A 471 11.21 -17.92 -1.73
CA LEU A 471 12.45 -18.25 -1.06
C LEU A 471 13.57 -17.39 -1.64
N ARG A 472 14.23 -16.59 -0.82
CA ARG A 472 15.50 -15.95 -1.17
C ARG A 472 16.55 -16.27 -0.13
N ILE A 473 17.69 -16.73 -0.63
CA ILE A 473 18.86 -17.01 0.17
C ILE A 473 20.01 -16.31 -0.52
N SER A 474 20.71 -15.44 0.20
CA SER A 474 21.91 -14.77 -0.31
C SER A 474 23.06 -15.04 0.64
N SER A 475 24.18 -15.55 0.11
CA SER A 475 25.46 -15.67 0.81
C SER A 475 26.51 -14.82 0.10
N ALA A 476 27.39 -14.14 0.83
CA ALA A 476 28.53 -13.46 0.24
C ALA A 476 29.55 -14.51 -0.25
N GLY A 477 29.35 -15.00 -1.48
CA GLY A 477 30.14 -16.07 -2.10
C GLY A 477 29.39 -16.80 -3.20
N SER A 478 28.05 -16.80 -3.19
CA SER A 478 27.26 -17.53 -4.19
C SER A 478 26.91 -16.65 -5.41
N PRO A 479 27.21 -17.08 -6.65
CA PRO A 479 26.72 -16.42 -7.85
C PRO A 479 25.21 -16.66 -7.97
N ARG A 480 24.40 -15.66 -7.58
CA ARG A 480 22.96 -15.52 -7.91
C ARG A 480 22.15 -16.83 -7.85
N CYS A 481 21.77 -17.28 -6.66
CA CYS A 481 20.65 -18.22 -6.53
C CYS A 481 19.30 -17.47 -6.66
N GLN A 482 18.87 -17.19 -7.90
CA GLN A 482 17.46 -17.00 -8.22
C GLN A 482 16.80 -18.36 -8.42
N LEU A 483 16.48 -19.06 -7.32
CA LEU A 483 15.55 -20.17 -7.38
C LEU A 483 14.12 -19.61 -7.21
N GLY A 484 13.56 -19.12 -8.31
CA GLY A 484 12.12 -18.98 -8.43
C GLY A 484 11.51 -20.36 -8.46
N CYS A 485 10.69 -20.73 -7.46
CA CYS A 485 9.93 -21.96 -7.49
C CYS A 485 9.05 -22.00 -8.75
N PRO A 486 9.22 -22.97 -9.66
CA PRO A 486 8.25 -23.25 -10.68
C PRO A 486 7.26 -24.25 -10.08
N ASN A 487 6.07 -23.78 -9.67
CA ASN A 487 4.80 -24.52 -9.71
C ASN A 487 3.78 -23.94 -8.72
N ARG A 488 3.04 -22.92 -9.17
CA ARG A 488 1.57 -22.91 -9.22
C ARG A 488 1.16 -21.73 -10.07
N ARG A 489 0.72 -22.02 -11.30
CA ARG A 489 0.02 -21.07 -12.16
C ARG A 489 -1.22 -20.58 -11.42
N PHE A 490 -1.21 -19.34 -10.96
CA PHE A 490 -2.36 -18.46 -11.13
C PHE A 490 -1.89 -17.29 -11.98
N LEU A 491 -2.32 -17.34 -13.24
CA LEU A 491 -2.23 -16.24 -14.18
C LEU A 491 -3.01 -15.06 -13.60
N LEU A 492 -2.31 -13.98 -13.27
CA LEU A 492 -2.80 -12.64 -13.54
C LEU A 492 -1.70 -11.94 -14.32
N THR A 493 -1.64 -12.27 -15.61
CA THR A 493 -1.00 -11.43 -16.60
C THR A 493 -1.75 -10.10 -16.64
N PHE A 494 -1.18 -9.06 -16.04
CA PHE A 494 -1.53 -7.68 -16.36
C PHE A 494 -0.42 -7.10 -17.23
N PRO A 495 -0.66 -6.76 -18.50
CA PRO A 495 0.17 -5.80 -19.22
C PRO A 495 -0.37 -4.38 -19.01
N CYS A 496 0.56 -3.43 -19.12
CA CYS A 496 0.41 -1.98 -19.01
C CYS A 496 -0.82 -1.37 -19.70
#